data_AF-A0A6G4VHC3-F1
#
_entry.id   AF-A0A6G4VHC3-F1
#
_cell.length_a   1.000
_cell.length_b   1.000
_cell.length_c   1.000
_cell.angle_alpha   90.00
_cell.angle_beta   90.00
_cell.angle_gamma   90.00
#
_symmetry.space_group_name_H-M   'P 1'
#
loop_
_entity.id
_entity.type
_entity.pdbx_description
1 polymer ?
#
loop_
_entity_poly.entity_id
_entity_poly.type
_entity_poly.pdbx_seq_one_letter_code
_entity_poly.pdbx_strand_id
1 'polypeptide(L)'
;MTILCVRFQLPPMYEAALPQLLGMLEEFTPVVEALPPDGALLDLRGAERYFKRDVVELASLIRVRALAWYGVECAIGAGPGPMFARMALRGTRPGVTSVVPEEPDALAEFLDEQPVTALPGVGAATARTLCEYGLDTVGKVAAAPLSTLQRLTSTRTGRELHEKAQGIDRGRVVPNAVSRSLAAERPFPRDELDPARHRRALLSATEELGARLRALEKVCRTLTLTVRYADRSMTTRSRTLPEPTAHSPALTDAAYRMYEALGLQRARVRGIALRAEGLEPAEQASHQLTFDPVDEKARRIEEVADKARAKFGPRAVIPGTLALA
;
A
#
# COMPACT_ATOMS: atom_id res chain seq x y z
N MET A 1 7.81 -24.71 -1.56
CA MET A 1 6.81 -24.16 -0.60
C MET A 1 6.04 -23.12 -1.35
N THR A 2 4.84 -23.46 -1.77
CA THR A 2 4.14 -22.68 -2.78
C THR A 2 3.39 -21.51 -2.17
N ILE A 3 3.85 -20.31 -2.49
CA ILE A 3 3.21 -19.06 -2.08
C ILE A 3 2.58 -18.40 -3.31
N LEU A 4 1.37 -17.87 -3.15
CA LEU A 4 0.77 -16.96 -4.12
C LEU A 4 0.86 -15.52 -3.63
N CYS A 5 1.18 -14.60 -4.53
CA CYS A 5 1.01 -13.18 -4.37
C CYS A 5 -0.08 -12.72 -5.35
N VAL A 6 -1.19 -12.21 -4.82
CA VAL A 6 -2.34 -11.76 -5.61
C VAL A 6 -2.37 -10.24 -5.57
N ARG A 7 -2.62 -9.61 -6.73
CA ARG A 7 -2.94 -8.18 -6.83
C ARG A 7 -4.23 -7.99 -7.62
N PHE A 8 -5.24 -7.50 -6.92
CA PHE A 8 -6.55 -7.14 -7.43
C PHE A 8 -6.50 -5.81 -8.19
N GLN A 9 -7.22 -5.71 -9.30
CA GLN A 9 -7.42 -4.45 -10.01
C GLN A 9 -8.62 -3.73 -9.39
N LEU A 10 -8.37 -3.05 -8.28
CA LEU A 10 -9.40 -2.26 -7.61
C LEU A 10 -9.45 -0.85 -8.20
N PRO A 11 -10.61 -0.37 -8.68
CA PRO A 11 -10.81 1.05 -8.91
C PRO A 11 -10.58 1.83 -7.59
N PRO A 12 -10.15 3.09 -7.63
CA PRO A 12 -9.79 3.84 -6.41
C PRO A 12 -10.91 3.97 -5.36
N MET A 13 -12.17 3.77 -5.76
CA MET A 13 -13.34 3.78 -4.87
C MET A 13 -13.61 2.42 -4.18
N TYR A 14 -12.83 1.38 -4.46
CA TYR A 14 -13.08 -0.01 -4.06
C TYR A 14 -12.14 -0.55 -2.98
N GLU A 15 -11.45 0.29 -2.20
CA GLU A 15 -10.71 -0.19 -1.00
C GLU A 15 -11.64 -0.92 -0.01
N ALA A 16 -12.94 -0.59 0.00
CA ALA A 16 -13.96 -1.30 0.80
C ALA A 16 -14.18 -2.76 0.36
N ALA A 17 -13.76 -3.14 -0.86
CA ALA A 17 -13.90 -4.51 -1.37
C ALA A 17 -12.72 -5.42 -0.98
N LEU A 18 -11.57 -4.86 -0.60
CA LEU A 18 -10.41 -5.67 -0.20
C LEU A 18 -10.74 -6.65 0.94
N PRO A 19 -11.45 -6.26 2.03
CA PRO A 19 -11.83 -7.21 3.07
C PRO A 19 -12.69 -8.37 2.55
N GLN A 20 -13.56 -8.12 1.57
CA GLN A 20 -14.43 -9.16 0.99
C GLN A 20 -13.61 -10.11 0.12
N LEU A 21 -12.69 -9.58 -0.68
CA LEU A 21 -11.76 -10.36 -1.49
C LEU A 21 -10.82 -11.19 -0.62
N LEU A 22 -10.32 -10.64 0.48
CA LEU A 22 -9.51 -11.37 1.46
C LEU A 22 -10.32 -12.49 2.12
N GLY A 23 -11.59 -12.24 2.48
CA GLY A 23 -12.49 -13.30 2.95
C GLY A 23 -12.68 -14.44 1.94
N MET A 24 -12.77 -14.12 0.64
CA MET A 24 -12.79 -15.14 -0.42
C MET A 24 -11.47 -15.92 -0.51
N LEU A 25 -10.32 -15.27 -0.31
CA LEU A 25 -9.02 -15.94 -0.27
C LEU A 25 -8.87 -16.86 0.95
N GLU A 26 -9.45 -16.49 2.10
CA GLU A 26 -9.46 -17.29 3.32
C GLU A 26 -10.23 -18.62 3.16
N GLU A 27 -11.14 -18.72 2.18
CA GLU A 27 -11.78 -20.00 1.82
C GLU A 27 -10.81 -21.04 1.23
N PHE A 28 -9.66 -20.60 0.70
CA PHE A 28 -8.64 -21.49 0.14
C PHE A 28 -7.58 -21.87 1.16
N THR A 29 -7.17 -20.93 2.01
CA THR A 29 -6.17 -21.17 3.05
C THR A 29 -6.39 -20.22 4.23
N PRO A 30 -6.23 -20.68 5.49
CA PRO A 30 -6.27 -19.78 6.63
C PRO A 30 -5.03 -18.89 6.75
N VAL A 31 -3.98 -19.14 5.93
CA VAL A 31 -2.71 -18.42 5.99
C VAL A 31 -2.69 -17.34 4.91
N VAL A 32 -3.37 -16.22 5.20
CA VAL A 32 -3.49 -15.06 4.30
C VAL A 32 -2.89 -13.82 4.98
N GLU A 33 -1.91 -13.21 4.33
CA GLU A 33 -1.37 -11.90 4.71
C GLU A 33 -1.92 -10.84 3.76
N ALA A 34 -2.75 -9.94 4.26
CA ALA A 34 -3.23 -8.78 3.53
C ALA A 34 -2.07 -7.85 3.19
N LEU A 35 -2.03 -7.41 1.92
CA LEU A 35 -1.10 -6.41 1.40
C LEU A 35 -1.89 -5.22 0.83
N PRO A 36 -2.36 -4.29 1.68
CA PRO A 36 -3.01 -3.08 1.20
C PRO A 36 -2.13 -2.33 0.19
N PRO A 37 -2.73 -1.69 -0.83
CA PRO A 37 -4.18 -1.48 -0.97
C PRO A 37 -5.00 -2.57 -1.63
N ASP A 38 -4.35 -3.45 -2.37
CA ASP A 38 -5.01 -4.22 -3.42
C ASP A 38 -4.48 -5.64 -3.53
N GLY A 39 -3.74 -6.14 -2.54
CA GLY A 39 -3.11 -7.45 -2.65
C GLY A 39 -3.14 -8.31 -1.40
N ALA A 40 -2.62 -9.52 -1.58
CA ALA A 40 -2.45 -10.50 -0.53
C ALA A 40 -1.30 -11.46 -0.84
N LEU A 41 -0.73 -12.06 0.20
CA LEU A 41 0.06 -13.29 0.11
C LEU A 41 -0.73 -14.44 0.71
N LEU A 42 -0.65 -15.61 0.07
CA LEU A 42 -1.31 -16.83 0.51
C LEU A 42 -0.28 -17.95 0.57
N ASP A 43 -0.32 -18.74 1.64
CA ASP A 43 0.40 -20.00 1.72
C ASP A 43 -0.52 -21.17 1.35
N LEU A 44 -0.22 -21.81 0.23
CA LEU A 44 -1.05 -22.88 -0.32
C LEU A 44 -0.61 -24.30 0.06
N ARG A 45 0.41 -24.46 0.91
CA ARG A 45 0.93 -25.79 1.28
C ARG A 45 -0.17 -26.74 1.76
N GLY A 46 -1.12 -26.26 2.56
CA GLY A 46 -2.27 -27.04 3.01
C GLY A 46 -3.37 -27.16 1.96
N ALA A 47 -3.55 -26.11 1.14
CA ALA A 47 -4.61 -26.01 0.14
C ALA A 47 -4.40 -27.00 -1.02
N GLU A 48 -3.18 -27.13 -1.55
CA GLU A 48 -2.88 -28.05 -2.66
C GLU A 48 -3.27 -29.50 -2.30
N ARG A 49 -2.97 -29.92 -1.06
CA ARG A 49 -3.32 -31.25 -0.56
C ARG A 49 -4.83 -31.40 -0.32
N TYR A 50 -5.49 -30.38 0.20
CA TYR A 50 -6.92 -30.41 0.52
C TYR A 50 -7.79 -30.44 -0.76
N PHE A 51 -7.50 -29.53 -1.70
CA PHE A 51 -8.25 -29.41 -2.94
C PHE A 51 -7.82 -30.41 -4.01
N LYS A 52 -6.69 -31.11 -3.83
CA LYS A 52 -6.09 -32.03 -4.82
C LYS A 52 -5.91 -31.36 -6.18
N ARG A 53 -5.40 -30.14 -6.15
CA ARG A 53 -5.17 -29.27 -7.31
C ARG A 53 -3.80 -28.64 -7.21
N ASP A 54 -3.18 -28.42 -8.36
CA ASP A 54 -1.91 -27.71 -8.40
C ASP A 54 -2.10 -26.19 -8.19
N VAL A 55 -0.98 -25.49 -8.01
CA VAL A 55 -0.95 -24.04 -7.81
C VAL A 55 -1.59 -23.25 -8.95
N VAL A 56 -1.46 -23.70 -10.19
CA VAL A 56 -1.95 -22.99 -11.38
C VAL A 56 -3.47 -23.12 -11.47
N GLU A 57 -4.00 -24.30 -11.14
CA GLU A 57 -5.43 -24.57 -11.01
C GLU A 57 -6.04 -23.75 -9.87
N LEU A 58 -5.41 -23.73 -8.69
CA LEU A 58 -5.86 -22.93 -7.56
C LEU A 58 -5.83 -21.42 -7.87
N ALA A 59 -4.75 -20.93 -8.47
CA ALA A 59 -4.67 -19.54 -8.93
C ALA A 59 -5.80 -19.23 -9.93
N SER A 60 -6.08 -20.14 -10.87
CA SER A 60 -7.16 -19.96 -11.86
C SER A 60 -8.54 -19.90 -11.22
N LEU A 61 -8.81 -20.71 -10.20
CA LEU A 61 -10.05 -20.63 -9.42
C LEU A 61 -10.18 -19.30 -8.69
N ILE A 62 -9.10 -18.81 -8.09
CA ILE A 62 -9.08 -17.49 -7.43
C ILE A 62 -9.41 -16.39 -8.45
N ARG A 63 -8.78 -16.39 -9.63
CA ARG A 63 -9.08 -15.40 -10.69
C ARG A 63 -10.55 -15.45 -11.11
N VAL A 64 -11.07 -16.66 -11.36
CA VAL A 64 -12.47 -16.84 -11.79
C VAL A 64 -13.45 -16.38 -10.70
N ARG A 65 -13.21 -16.70 -9.42
CA ARG A 65 -14.08 -16.26 -8.32
C ARG A 65 -14.03 -14.76 -8.09
N ALA A 66 -12.83 -14.17 -8.11
CA ALA A 66 -12.68 -12.72 -7.98
C ALA A 66 -13.47 -11.97 -9.07
N LEU A 67 -13.39 -12.46 -10.32
CA LEU A 67 -14.12 -11.87 -11.44
C LEU A 67 -15.63 -12.13 -11.34
N ALA A 68 -16.05 -13.36 -11.06
CA ALA A 68 -17.46 -13.76 -11.09
C ALA A 68 -18.27 -13.16 -9.92
N TRP A 69 -17.71 -13.10 -8.72
CA TRP A 69 -18.43 -12.68 -7.52
C TRP A 69 -18.28 -11.18 -7.24
N TYR A 70 -17.12 -10.61 -7.58
CA TYR A 70 -16.80 -9.22 -7.24
C TYR A 70 -16.58 -8.32 -8.46
N GLY A 71 -16.55 -8.87 -9.67
CA GLY A 71 -16.25 -8.11 -10.88
C GLY A 71 -14.81 -7.59 -10.93
N VAL A 72 -13.89 -8.21 -10.20
CA VAL A 72 -12.52 -7.75 -10.04
C VAL A 72 -11.55 -8.69 -10.74
N GLU A 73 -10.82 -8.16 -11.73
CA GLU A 73 -9.68 -8.87 -12.31
C GLU A 73 -8.50 -8.87 -11.32
N CYS A 74 -7.67 -9.91 -11.35
CA CYS A 74 -6.44 -9.95 -10.58
C CYS A 74 -5.28 -10.51 -11.39
N ALA A 75 -4.07 -10.09 -11.02
CA ALA A 75 -2.82 -10.68 -11.46
C ALA A 75 -2.28 -11.54 -10.30
N ILE A 76 -1.71 -12.71 -10.61
CA ILE A 76 -1.19 -13.62 -9.58
C ILE A 76 0.24 -14.01 -9.94
N GLY A 77 1.16 -13.89 -8.98
CA GLY A 77 2.49 -14.48 -9.03
C GLY A 77 2.57 -15.67 -8.09
N ALA A 78 3.20 -16.76 -8.52
CA ALA A 78 3.45 -17.95 -7.72
C ALA A 78 4.95 -18.26 -7.67
N GLY A 79 5.43 -18.78 -6.53
CA GLY A 79 6.81 -19.23 -6.43
C GLY A 79 7.16 -19.83 -5.07
N PRO A 80 8.40 -20.35 -4.92
CA PRO A 80 8.88 -20.98 -3.69
C PRO A 80 9.22 -19.94 -2.62
N GLY A 81 8.20 -19.36 -2.01
CA GLY A 81 8.32 -18.36 -0.95
C GLY A 81 7.83 -16.96 -1.35
N PRO A 82 7.60 -16.06 -0.38
CA PRO A 82 7.06 -14.73 -0.62
C PRO A 82 7.87 -13.88 -1.60
N MET A 83 9.20 -14.01 -1.61
CA MET A 83 10.09 -13.27 -2.50
C MET A 83 9.78 -13.60 -3.96
N PHE A 84 9.86 -14.88 -4.31
CA PHE A 84 9.65 -15.33 -5.68
C PHE A 84 8.21 -15.08 -6.15
N ALA A 85 7.21 -15.30 -5.28
CA ALA A 85 5.82 -14.99 -5.62
C ALA A 85 5.61 -13.50 -5.96
N ARG A 86 6.22 -12.58 -5.18
CA ARG A 86 6.17 -11.14 -5.46
C ARG A 86 6.92 -10.77 -6.74
N MET A 87 8.07 -11.41 -6.99
CA MET A 87 8.85 -11.18 -8.21
C MET A 87 8.13 -11.71 -9.44
N ALA A 88 7.51 -12.88 -9.37
CA ALA A 88 6.66 -13.45 -10.43
C ALA A 88 5.51 -12.51 -10.80
N LEU A 89 4.86 -11.92 -9.78
CA LEU A 89 3.77 -10.97 -9.97
C LEU A 89 4.24 -9.68 -10.67
N ARG A 90 5.51 -9.30 -10.53
CA ARG A 90 6.07 -8.09 -11.14
C ARG A 90 6.02 -8.21 -12.66
N GLY A 91 5.32 -7.28 -13.31
CA GLY A 91 5.11 -7.31 -14.77
C GLY A 91 4.00 -8.26 -15.23
N THR A 92 3.37 -9.01 -14.33
CA THR A 92 2.20 -9.83 -14.65
C THR A 92 0.99 -8.93 -14.94
N ARG A 93 0.35 -9.19 -16.09
CA ARG A 93 -0.84 -8.48 -16.54
C ARG A 93 -2.08 -8.94 -15.77
N PRO A 94 -3.11 -8.10 -15.62
CA PRO A 94 -4.41 -8.53 -15.09
C PRO A 94 -4.94 -9.75 -15.83
N GLY A 95 -5.57 -10.68 -15.11
CA GLY A 95 -6.10 -11.93 -15.64
C GLY A 95 -5.07 -13.06 -15.84
N VAL A 96 -3.77 -12.79 -15.63
CA VAL A 96 -2.68 -13.74 -15.87
C VAL A 96 -2.11 -14.25 -14.54
N THR A 97 -1.65 -15.50 -14.56
CA THR A 97 -0.79 -16.08 -13.53
C THR A 97 0.61 -16.31 -14.07
N SER A 98 1.61 -15.81 -13.35
CA SER A 98 3.03 -16.06 -13.60
C SER A 98 3.58 -16.97 -12.51
N VAL A 99 4.37 -17.97 -12.88
CA VAL A 99 4.91 -18.98 -11.95
C VAL A 99 6.42 -19.01 -12.09
N VAL A 100 7.12 -18.90 -10.96
CA VAL A 100 8.54 -19.18 -10.88
C VAL A 100 8.70 -20.67 -10.51
N PRO A 101 9.46 -21.46 -11.30
CA PRO A 101 9.69 -22.88 -11.02
C PRO A 101 10.37 -23.11 -9.67
N GLU A 102 10.25 -24.32 -9.11
CA GLU A 102 10.89 -24.65 -7.82
C GLU A 102 12.30 -25.26 -7.98
N GLU A 103 12.71 -25.60 -9.20
CA GLU A 103 14.03 -26.19 -9.46
C GLU A 103 15.17 -25.19 -9.17
N PRO A 104 16.23 -25.59 -8.42
CA PRO A 104 17.31 -24.67 -8.03
C PRO A 104 18.00 -23.95 -9.19
N ASP A 105 18.26 -24.65 -10.29
CA ASP A 105 18.92 -24.07 -11.47
C ASP A 105 18.01 -23.04 -12.16
N ALA A 106 16.72 -23.37 -12.31
CA ALA A 106 15.73 -22.45 -12.86
C ALA A 106 15.50 -21.21 -11.97
N LEU A 107 15.61 -21.36 -10.65
CA LEU A 107 15.55 -20.24 -9.70
C LEU A 107 16.76 -19.31 -9.85
N ALA A 108 17.96 -19.89 -9.98
CA ALA A 108 19.17 -19.12 -10.20
C ALA A 108 19.12 -18.36 -11.54
N GLU A 109 18.71 -19.02 -12.62
CA GLU A 109 18.50 -18.40 -13.94
C GLU A 109 17.44 -17.29 -13.89
N PHE A 110 16.31 -17.55 -13.24
CA PHE A 110 15.26 -16.55 -13.07
C PHE A 110 15.77 -15.32 -12.34
N LEU A 111 16.60 -15.47 -11.30
CA LEU A 111 17.14 -14.36 -10.54
C LEU A 111 18.20 -13.59 -11.33
N ASP A 112 19.12 -14.27 -12.00
CA ASP A 112 20.31 -13.66 -12.62
C ASP A 112 19.96 -12.46 -13.51
N GLU A 113 18.92 -12.59 -14.32
CA GLU A 113 18.45 -11.58 -15.27
C GLU A 113 17.61 -10.45 -14.64
N GLN A 114 17.19 -10.58 -13.38
CA GLN A 114 16.32 -9.59 -12.77
C GLN A 114 17.08 -8.32 -12.44
N PRO A 115 16.47 -7.13 -12.64
CA PRO A 115 17.05 -5.91 -12.14
C PRO A 115 17.04 -5.92 -10.61
N VAL A 116 18.02 -5.30 -9.98
CA VAL A 116 18.13 -5.24 -8.51
C VAL A 116 16.90 -4.61 -7.84
N THR A 117 16.20 -3.72 -8.57
CA THR A 117 14.93 -3.11 -8.16
C THR A 117 13.75 -4.10 -8.07
N ALA A 118 13.90 -5.32 -8.59
CA ALA A 118 12.92 -6.38 -8.45
C ALA A 118 12.94 -7.05 -7.07
N LEU A 119 14.08 -7.01 -6.37
CA LEU A 119 14.23 -7.67 -5.08
C LEU A 119 13.35 -6.99 -4.02
N PRO A 120 12.43 -7.73 -3.38
CA PRO A 120 11.63 -7.20 -2.28
C PRO A 120 12.51 -6.67 -1.15
N GLY A 121 12.25 -5.44 -0.71
CA GLY A 121 13.02 -4.76 0.34
C GLY A 121 14.16 -3.89 -0.18
N VAL A 122 14.46 -3.91 -1.48
CA VAL A 122 15.38 -2.93 -2.10
C VAL A 122 14.60 -1.68 -2.47
N GLY A 123 14.76 -0.62 -1.67
CA GLY A 123 14.17 0.69 -1.96
C GLY A 123 14.92 1.45 -3.05
N ALA A 124 14.32 2.54 -3.56
CA ALA A 124 14.89 3.34 -4.64
C ALA A 124 16.29 3.91 -4.31
N ALA A 125 16.53 4.30 -3.06
CA ALA A 125 17.84 4.78 -2.60
C ALA A 125 18.91 3.68 -2.68
N THR A 126 18.62 2.51 -2.10
CA THR A 126 19.51 1.34 -2.13
C THR A 126 19.77 0.88 -3.56
N ALA A 127 18.74 0.79 -4.39
CA ALA A 127 18.90 0.44 -5.80
C ALA A 127 19.79 1.44 -6.54
N ARG A 128 19.59 2.75 -6.33
CA ARG A 128 20.44 3.78 -6.94
C ARG A 128 21.90 3.61 -6.53
N THR A 129 22.17 3.44 -5.24
CA THR A 129 23.53 3.22 -4.75
C THR A 129 24.15 1.97 -5.39
N LEU A 130 23.42 0.85 -5.48
CA LEU A 130 23.95 -0.37 -6.12
C LEU A 130 24.24 -0.14 -7.62
N CYS A 131 23.34 0.51 -8.34
CA CYS A 131 23.52 0.83 -9.76
C CYS A 131 24.72 1.76 -10.01
N GLU A 132 25.00 2.71 -9.11
CA GLU A 132 26.19 3.60 -9.21
C GLU A 132 27.52 2.81 -9.17
N TYR A 133 27.52 1.61 -8.58
CA TYR A 133 28.66 0.69 -8.55
C TYR A 133 28.56 -0.45 -9.58
N GLY A 134 27.65 -0.34 -10.56
CA GLY A 134 27.47 -1.33 -11.62
C GLY A 134 26.71 -2.60 -11.20
N LEU A 135 26.11 -2.61 -9.99
CA LEU A 135 25.32 -3.73 -9.45
C LEU A 135 23.83 -3.54 -9.79
N ASP A 136 23.53 -3.51 -11.10
CA ASP A 136 22.20 -3.24 -11.65
C ASP A 136 21.27 -4.48 -11.70
N THR A 137 21.83 -5.68 -11.60
CA THR A 137 21.17 -6.97 -11.74
C THR A 137 21.39 -7.83 -10.50
N VAL A 138 20.45 -8.73 -10.21
CA VAL A 138 20.53 -9.62 -9.06
C VAL A 138 21.71 -10.58 -9.18
N GLY A 139 22.01 -11.07 -10.39
CA GLY A 139 23.21 -11.86 -10.67
C GLY A 139 24.52 -11.18 -10.24
N LYS A 140 24.71 -9.92 -10.63
CA LYS A 140 25.88 -9.13 -10.23
C LYS A 140 25.94 -8.91 -8.71
N VAL A 141 24.79 -8.70 -8.07
CA VAL A 141 24.72 -8.59 -6.60
C VAL A 141 25.07 -9.92 -5.92
N ALA A 142 24.62 -11.05 -6.46
CA ALA A 142 24.93 -12.37 -5.94
C ALA A 142 26.44 -12.69 -6.03
N ALA A 143 27.09 -12.25 -7.12
CA ALA A 143 28.52 -12.40 -7.34
C ALA A 143 29.38 -11.41 -6.53
N ALA A 144 28.81 -10.32 -6.02
CA ALA A 144 29.54 -9.32 -5.25
C ALA A 144 29.93 -9.85 -3.85
N PRO A 145 31.14 -9.55 -3.34
CA PRO A 145 31.51 -9.91 -1.98
C PRO A 145 30.57 -9.27 -0.95
N LEU A 146 30.14 -10.05 0.05
CA LEU A 146 29.26 -9.58 1.12
C LEU A 146 29.78 -8.30 1.80
N SER A 147 31.09 -8.22 2.06
CA SER A 147 31.73 -7.05 2.68
C SER A 147 31.55 -5.78 1.84
N THR A 148 31.54 -5.88 0.51
CA THR A 148 31.25 -4.76 -0.39
C THR A 148 29.80 -4.32 -0.26
N LEU A 149 28.85 -5.26 -0.30
CA LEU A 149 27.42 -4.93 -0.16
C LEU A 149 27.10 -4.26 1.18
N GLN A 150 27.75 -4.71 2.26
CA GLN A 150 27.61 -4.11 3.59
C GLN A 150 28.17 -2.69 3.66
N ARG A 151 29.31 -2.41 3.02
CA ARG A 151 29.88 -1.05 2.94
C ARG A 151 29.00 -0.09 2.12
N LEU A 152 28.40 -0.58 1.04
CA LEU A 152 27.55 0.23 0.17
C LEU A 152 26.17 0.52 0.78
N THR A 153 25.72 -0.34 1.70
CA THR A 153 24.38 -0.23 2.29
C THR A 153 24.49 -0.14 3.81
N SER A 154 24.26 -1.24 4.52
CA SER A 154 24.53 -1.41 5.94
C SER A 154 24.87 -2.86 6.20
N THR A 155 25.45 -3.18 7.36
CA THR A 155 25.76 -4.57 7.74
C THR A 155 24.55 -5.50 7.63
N ARG A 156 23.37 -5.02 8.07
CA ARG A 156 22.12 -5.77 8.02
C ARG A 156 21.58 -5.86 6.60
N THR A 157 21.42 -4.72 5.92
CA THR A 157 20.85 -4.66 4.57
C THR A 157 21.70 -5.42 3.57
N GLY A 158 23.03 -5.29 3.64
CA GLY A 158 23.95 -5.98 2.75
C GLY A 158 23.89 -7.50 2.91
N ARG A 159 23.70 -7.99 4.14
CA ARG A 159 23.49 -9.43 4.39
C ARG A 159 22.16 -9.92 3.84
N GLU A 160 21.06 -9.24 4.16
CA GLU A 160 19.73 -9.60 3.66
C GLU A 160 19.68 -9.55 2.12
N LEU A 161 20.34 -8.56 1.51
CA LEU A 161 20.46 -8.42 0.06
C LEU A 161 21.24 -9.58 -0.57
N HIS A 162 22.37 -9.96 0.02
CA HIS A 162 23.20 -11.05 -0.49
C HIS A 162 22.48 -12.40 -0.42
N GLU A 163 21.81 -12.69 0.71
CA GLU A 163 21.01 -13.91 0.88
C GLU A 163 19.88 -13.98 -0.16
N LYS A 164 19.13 -12.89 -0.35
CA LYS A 164 18.06 -12.82 -1.36
C LYS A 164 18.57 -12.97 -2.78
N ALA A 165 19.71 -12.37 -3.10
CA ALA A 165 20.31 -12.50 -4.43
C ALA A 165 20.75 -13.94 -4.74
N GLN A 166 21.02 -14.75 -3.72
CA GLN A 166 21.28 -16.18 -3.81
C GLN A 166 20.01 -17.05 -3.74
N GLY A 167 18.82 -16.45 -3.80
CA GLY A 167 17.55 -17.18 -3.71
C GLY A 167 17.14 -17.60 -2.29
N ILE A 168 17.87 -17.17 -1.27
CA ILE A 168 17.56 -17.52 0.13
C ILE A 168 16.53 -16.54 0.67
N ASP A 169 15.25 -16.95 0.62
CA ASP A 169 14.14 -16.22 1.22
C ASP A 169 13.78 -16.79 2.60
N ARG A 170 14.00 -15.98 3.66
CA ARG A 170 13.58 -16.31 5.04
C ARG A 170 12.18 -15.78 5.37
N GLY A 171 11.53 -15.08 4.43
CA GLY A 171 10.18 -14.59 4.58
C GLY A 171 9.19 -15.72 4.78
N ARG A 172 8.18 -15.46 5.61
CA ARG A 172 7.00 -16.32 5.75
C ARG A 172 5.75 -15.45 5.58
N VAL A 173 4.68 -16.04 5.08
CA VAL A 173 3.36 -15.40 5.08
C VAL A 173 2.89 -15.35 6.53
N VAL A 174 2.67 -14.14 7.04
CA VAL A 174 2.20 -13.93 8.42
C VAL A 174 0.76 -13.46 8.35
N PRO A 175 -0.22 -14.29 8.78
CA PRO A 175 -1.60 -13.87 8.82
C PRO A 175 -1.74 -12.58 9.62
N ASN A 176 -2.37 -11.58 9.02
CA ASN A 176 -2.66 -10.32 9.66
C ASN A 176 -4.14 -10.04 9.50
N ALA A 177 -4.71 -9.30 10.47
CA ALA A 177 -5.97 -8.64 10.19
C ALA A 177 -5.69 -7.63 9.07
N VAL A 178 -6.61 -7.52 8.10
CA VAL A 178 -6.61 -6.37 7.17
C VAL A 178 -6.50 -5.15 8.05
N SER A 179 -5.38 -4.42 7.97
CA SER A 179 -5.36 -3.08 8.53
C SER A 179 -6.40 -2.35 7.73
N ARG A 180 -7.62 -2.24 8.30
CA ARG A 180 -8.67 -1.42 7.73
C ARG A 180 -7.98 -0.10 7.49
N SER A 181 -7.93 0.31 6.25
CA SER A 181 -7.39 1.59 5.87
C SER A 181 -8.51 2.29 5.14
N LEU A 182 -8.52 3.61 5.28
CA LEU A 182 -9.49 4.44 4.58
C LEU A 182 -8.69 5.35 3.68
N ALA A 183 -8.96 5.33 2.38
CA ALA A 183 -8.44 6.34 1.48
C ALA A 183 -9.52 7.30 0.98
N ALA A 184 -9.05 8.47 0.60
CA ALA A 184 -9.78 9.46 -0.16
C ALA A 184 -8.86 9.97 -1.28
N GLU A 185 -9.35 9.90 -2.52
CA GLU A 185 -8.65 10.41 -3.70
C GLU A 185 -9.35 11.66 -4.25
N ARG A 186 -8.54 12.57 -4.80
CA ARG A 186 -8.97 13.77 -5.53
C ARG A 186 -8.26 13.78 -6.88
N PRO A 187 -8.86 13.20 -7.92
CA PRO A 187 -8.36 13.34 -9.27
C PRO A 187 -8.59 14.78 -9.76
N PHE A 188 -7.68 15.29 -10.59
CA PHE A 188 -7.85 16.57 -11.26
C PHE A 188 -8.36 16.34 -12.70
N PRO A 189 -9.34 17.13 -13.17
CA PRO A 189 -9.88 16.99 -14.53
C PRO A 189 -8.86 17.39 -15.61
N ARG A 190 -7.88 18.23 -15.25
CA ARG A 190 -6.72 18.59 -16.06
C ARG A 190 -5.49 18.55 -15.17
N ASP A 191 -4.34 18.28 -15.76
CA ASP A 191 -3.06 18.30 -15.05
C ASP A 191 -2.88 19.65 -14.34
N GLU A 192 -2.84 19.61 -13.01
CA GLU A 192 -2.86 20.77 -12.14
C GLU A 192 -1.45 21.17 -11.73
N LEU A 193 -1.21 22.48 -11.69
CA LEU A 193 0.08 23.08 -11.35
C LEU A 193 -0.03 23.99 -10.12
N ASP A 194 -1.24 24.46 -9.81
CA ASP A 194 -1.48 25.41 -8.73
C ASP A 194 -1.40 24.74 -7.35
N PRO A 195 -0.41 25.09 -6.52
CA PRO A 195 -0.29 24.55 -5.16
C PRO A 195 -1.50 24.86 -4.27
N ALA A 196 -2.22 25.97 -4.52
CA ALA A 196 -3.43 26.28 -3.76
C ALA A 196 -4.54 25.26 -4.05
N ARG A 197 -4.69 24.84 -5.31
CA ARG A 197 -5.64 23.78 -5.68
C ARG A 197 -5.25 22.42 -5.11
N HIS A 198 -3.95 22.11 -5.06
CA HIS A 198 -3.47 20.91 -4.38
C HIS A 198 -3.80 20.93 -2.89
N ARG A 199 -3.58 22.07 -2.20
CA ARG A 199 -3.95 22.22 -0.79
C ARG A 199 -5.46 22.06 -0.56
N ARG A 200 -6.32 22.63 -1.41
CA ARG A 200 -7.77 22.41 -1.33
C ARG A 200 -8.16 20.95 -1.51
N ALA A 201 -7.52 20.24 -2.44
CA ALA A 201 -7.75 18.82 -2.64
C ALA A 201 -7.36 18.01 -1.39
N LEU A 202 -6.19 18.30 -0.80
CA LEU A 202 -5.75 17.69 0.46
C LEU A 202 -6.75 17.96 1.60
N LEU A 203 -7.16 19.21 1.81
CA LEU A 203 -8.16 19.57 2.82
C LEU A 203 -9.49 18.83 2.62
N SER A 204 -9.95 18.74 1.37
CA SER A 204 -11.17 18.01 1.05
C SER A 204 -11.03 16.52 1.36
N ALA A 205 -9.87 15.91 1.07
CA ALA A 205 -9.62 14.51 1.34
C ALA A 205 -9.47 14.21 2.85
N THR A 206 -8.81 15.08 3.61
CA THR A 206 -8.67 14.92 5.08
C THR A 206 -9.98 15.12 5.82
N GLU A 207 -10.85 16.04 5.38
CA GLU A 207 -12.20 16.17 5.93
C GLU A 207 -13.06 14.92 5.70
N GLU A 208 -13.01 14.36 4.49
CA GLU A 208 -13.72 13.10 4.19
C GLU A 208 -13.17 11.94 5.05
N LEU A 209 -11.85 11.82 5.15
CA LEU A 209 -11.22 10.79 5.98
C LEU A 209 -11.56 10.96 7.46
N GLY A 210 -11.44 12.17 8.00
CA GLY A 210 -11.77 12.47 9.40
C GLY A 210 -13.22 12.12 9.71
N ALA A 211 -14.17 12.56 8.88
CA ALA A 211 -15.58 12.24 9.05
C ALA A 211 -15.85 10.72 9.00
N ARG A 212 -15.23 10.00 8.06
CA ARG A 212 -15.37 8.53 7.97
C ARG A 212 -14.76 7.80 9.17
N LEU A 213 -13.59 8.24 9.63
CA LEU A 213 -12.94 7.68 10.82
C LEU A 213 -13.83 7.83 12.05
N ARG A 214 -14.37 9.03 12.28
CA ARG A 214 -15.28 9.31 13.39
C ARG A 214 -16.60 8.53 13.28
N ALA A 215 -17.17 8.42 12.08
CA ALA A 215 -18.37 7.61 11.85
C ALA A 215 -18.16 6.11 12.12
N LEU A 216 -16.93 5.62 12.01
CA LEU A 216 -16.55 4.23 12.31
C LEU A 216 -15.98 4.06 13.72
N GLU A 217 -15.94 5.12 14.53
CA GLU A 217 -15.33 5.14 15.87
C GLU A 217 -13.87 4.63 15.84
N LYS A 218 -13.13 5.00 14.79
CA LYS A 218 -11.72 4.67 14.60
C LYS A 218 -10.86 5.92 14.57
N VAL A 219 -9.60 5.74 14.93
CA VAL A 219 -8.53 6.72 14.72
C VAL A 219 -7.40 6.09 13.93
N CYS A 220 -6.57 6.89 13.26
CA CYS A 220 -5.44 6.39 12.48
C CYS A 220 -4.09 6.76 13.10
N ARG A 221 -3.14 5.82 13.04
CA ARG A 221 -1.76 6.01 13.50
C ARG A 221 -0.82 6.52 12.41
N THR A 222 -1.10 6.19 11.15
CA THR A 222 -0.23 6.53 10.01
C THR A 222 -1.06 7.14 8.89
N LEU A 223 -0.54 8.20 8.28
CA LEU A 223 -1.14 8.84 7.10
C LEU A 223 -0.17 8.70 5.92
N THR A 224 -0.67 8.15 4.81
CA THR A 224 0.07 7.96 3.56
C THR A 224 -0.46 8.93 2.50
N LEU A 225 0.41 9.73 1.91
CA LEU A 225 0.15 10.63 0.78
C LEU A 225 0.73 10.04 -0.50
N THR A 226 -0.10 9.89 -1.52
CA THR A 226 0.31 9.53 -2.87
C THR A 226 -0.05 10.65 -3.84
N VAL A 227 0.94 11.15 -4.56
CA VAL A 227 0.78 12.14 -5.63
C VAL A 227 1.05 11.46 -6.96
N ARG A 228 0.09 11.54 -7.90
CA ARG A 228 0.21 10.99 -9.26
C ARG A 228 0.47 12.13 -10.24
N TYR A 229 1.49 12.00 -11.07
CA TYR A 229 1.90 13.03 -12.02
C TYR A 229 1.33 12.79 -13.42
N ALA A 230 1.47 13.79 -14.29
CA ALA A 230 1.01 13.74 -15.69
C ALA A 230 1.68 12.62 -16.51
N ASP A 231 2.94 12.29 -16.20
CA ASP A 231 3.71 11.21 -16.83
C ASP A 231 3.33 9.80 -16.32
N ARG A 232 2.28 9.70 -15.48
CA ARG A 232 1.79 8.48 -14.81
C ARG A 232 2.73 7.92 -13.75
N SER A 233 3.86 8.57 -13.47
CA SER A 233 4.66 8.25 -12.30
C SER A 233 3.93 8.68 -11.02
N MET A 234 4.36 8.15 -9.87
CA MET A 234 3.78 8.50 -8.58
C MET A 234 4.86 8.62 -7.51
N THR A 235 4.63 9.50 -6.54
CA THR A 235 5.42 9.56 -5.31
C THR A 235 4.52 9.28 -4.13
N THR A 236 4.94 8.34 -3.28
CA THR A 236 4.24 7.98 -2.05
C THR A 236 5.12 8.30 -0.85
N ARG A 237 4.54 8.95 0.15
CA ARG A 237 5.17 9.25 1.45
C ARG A 237 4.21 8.87 2.57
N SER A 238 4.71 8.13 3.55
CA SER A 238 3.96 7.77 4.74
C SER A 238 4.57 8.44 5.96
N ARG A 239 3.72 8.86 6.90
CA ARG A 239 4.13 9.45 8.17
C ARG A 239 3.31 8.86 9.29
N THR A 240 4.00 8.31 10.28
CA THR A 240 3.39 7.95 11.56
C THR A 240 3.11 9.23 12.36
N LEU A 241 1.87 9.39 12.79
CA LEU A 241 1.42 10.52 13.58
C LEU A 241 1.93 10.35 15.03
N PRO A 242 2.26 11.46 15.72
CA PRO A 242 2.70 11.40 17.12
C PRO A 242 1.67 10.70 18.01
N GLU A 243 0.40 10.99 17.75
CA GLU A 243 -0.76 10.41 18.41
C GLU A 243 -1.74 9.87 17.37
N PRO A 244 -2.39 8.72 17.63
CA PRO A 244 -3.48 8.23 16.80
C PRO A 244 -4.64 9.23 16.82
N THR A 245 -5.15 9.65 15.66
CA THR A 245 -6.20 10.68 15.61
C THR A 245 -7.17 10.50 14.44
N ALA A 246 -8.38 11.01 14.62
CA ALA A 246 -9.39 11.21 13.58
C ALA A 246 -9.73 12.71 13.40
N HIS A 247 -8.97 13.62 14.03
CA HIS A 247 -9.21 15.06 14.00
C HIS A 247 -8.79 15.66 12.65
N SER A 248 -9.72 16.22 11.89
CA SER A 248 -9.50 16.64 10.50
C SER A 248 -8.44 17.74 10.36
N PRO A 249 -8.39 18.76 11.25
CA PRO A 249 -7.30 19.74 11.27
C PRO A 249 -5.91 19.11 11.46
N ALA A 250 -5.76 18.15 12.38
CA ALA A 250 -4.49 17.46 12.62
C ALA A 250 -4.06 16.63 11.40
N LEU A 251 -5.01 15.92 10.77
CA LEU A 251 -4.75 15.19 9.52
C LEU A 251 -4.36 16.15 8.38
N THR A 252 -5.01 17.31 8.30
CA THR A 252 -4.74 18.35 7.29
C THR A 252 -3.34 18.92 7.43
N ASP A 253 -2.93 19.29 8.65
CA ASP A 253 -1.57 19.77 8.93
C ASP A 253 -0.52 18.72 8.57
N ALA A 254 -0.73 17.45 8.95
CA ALA A 254 0.16 16.36 8.59
C ALA A 254 0.26 16.18 7.06
N ALA A 255 -0.86 16.23 6.35
CA ALA A 255 -0.92 16.12 4.90
C ALA A 255 -0.21 17.29 4.19
N TYR A 256 -0.40 18.52 4.67
CA TYR A 256 0.32 19.70 4.15
C TYR A 256 1.83 19.59 4.34
N ARG A 257 2.29 19.19 5.52
CA ARG A 257 3.73 19.01 5.77
C ARG A 257 4.33 17.91 4.87
N MET A 258 3.61 16.80 4.68
CA MET A 258 4.05 15.75 3.76
C MET A 258 4.12 16.26 2.32
N TYR A 259 3.13 17.02 1.89
CA TYR A 259 3.08 17.62 0.55
C TYR A 259 4.22 18.63 0.34
N GLU A 260 4.47 19.51 1.31
CA GLU A 260 5.57 20.49 1.25
C GLU A 260 6.94 19.80 1.18
N ALA A 261 7.13 18.71 1.93
CA ALA A 261 8.37 17.93 1.91
C ALA A 261 8.64 17.23 0.57
N LEU A 262 7.64 17.07 -0.30
CA LEU A 262 7.85 16.58 -1.67
C LEU A 262 8.60 17.60 -2.54
N GLY A 263 8.56 18.89 -2.19
CA GLY A 263 9.29 19.94 -2.91
C GLY A 263 8.93 20.00 -4.40
N LEU A 264 7.63 19.91 -4.74
CA LEU A 264 7.17 19.83 -6.13
C LEU A 264 7.54 21.11 -6.91
N GLN A 265 8.64 21.07 -7.66
CA GLN A 265 9.09 22.18 -8.49
C GLN A 265 8.32 22.23 -9.82
N ARG A 266 7.09 22.78 -9.79
CA ARG A 266 6.19 22.91 -10.96
C ARG A 266 5.81 21.56 -11.60
N ALA A 267 5.78 20.49 -10.80
CA ALA A 267 5.31 19.19 -11.26
C ALA A 267 3.81 19.25 -11.59
N ARG A 268 3.44 18.73 -12.76
CA ARG A 268 2.03 18.58 -13.17
C ARG A 268 1.41 17.41 -12.44
N VAL A 269 0.43 17.67 -11.59
CA VAL A 269 -0.25 16.67 -10.77
C VAL A 269 -1.58 16.31 -11.40
N ARG A 270 -1.82 15.01 -11.57
CA ARG A 270 -3.07 14.47 -12.12
C ARG A 270 -4.04 14.03 -11.03
N GLY A 271 -3.54 13.73 -9.84
CA GLY A 271 -4.38 13.40 -8.69
C GLY A 271 -3.58 13.26 -7.41
N ILE A 272 -4.29 13.41 -6.30
CA ILE A 272 -3.76 13.25 -4.95
C ILE A 272 -4.64 12.26 -4.19
N ALA A 273 -4.02 11.29 -3.54
CA ALA A 273 -4.68 10.34 -2.65
C ALA A 273 -4.08 10.39 -1.25
N LEU A 274 -4.94 10.33 -0.24
CA LEU A 274 -4.56 10.14 1.15
C LEU A 274 -5.10 8.80 1.64
N ARG A 275 -4.32 8.07 2.42
CA ARG A 275 -4.73 6.84 3.09
C ARG A 275 -4.41 6.91 4.58
N ALA A 276 -5.43 6.68 5.40
CA ALA A 276 -5.33 6.50 6.83
C ALA A 276 -5.10 5.01 7.15
N GLU A 277 -4.01 4.71 7.85
CA GLU A 277 -3.54 3.35 8.16
C GLU A 277 -3.32 3.20 9.67
N GLY A 278 -3.20 1.94 10.12
CA GLY A 278 -3.08 1.61 11.55
C GLY A 278 -4.32 2.07 12.30
N LEU A 279 -5.49 1.63 11.84
CA LEU A 279 -6.76 1.99 12.45
C LEU A 279 -6.99 1.22 13.74
N GLU A 280 -7.25 1.94 14.81
CA GLU A 280 -7.55 1.40 16.13
C GLU A 280 -8.88 1.97 16.66
N PRO A 281 -9.57 1.27 17.57
CA PRO A 281 -10.76 1.81 18.24
C PRO A 281 -10.44 3.14 18.93
N ALA A 282 -11.27 4.16 18.71
CA ALA A 282 -11.06 5.48 19.29
C ALA A 282 -11.02 5.46 20.83
N GLU A 283 -11.75 4.53 21.46
CA GLU A 283 -11.77 4.33 22.91
C GLU A 283 -10.44 3.84 23.50
N GLN A 284 -9.62 3.16 22.69
CA GLN A 284 -8.33 2.59 23.11
C GLN A 284 -7.16 3.52 22.80
N ALA A 285 -7.41 4.58 22.03
CA ALA A 285 -6.40 5.53 21.62
C ALA A 285 -6.09 6.48 22.77
N SER A 286 -4.81 6.51 23.19
CA SER A 286 -4.33 7.53 24.10
C SER A 286 -4.22 8.87 23.37
N HIS A 287 -4.93 9.87 23.90
CA HIS A 287 -4.89 11.24 23.41
C HIS A 287 -4.41 12.16 24.53
N GLN A 288 -3.45 13.02 24.23
CA GLN A 288 -3.05 14.06 25.17
C GLN A 288 -4.06 15.20 25.14
N LEU A 289 -4.81 15.36 26.23
CA LEU A 289 -5.68 16.52 26.41
C LEU A 289 -4.84 17.80 26.34
N THR A 290 -5.30 18.72 25.50
CA THR A 290 -4.66 20.02 25.29
C THR A 290 -5.60 21.10 25.81
N PHE A 291 -5.06 22.09 26.54
CA PHE A 291 -5.82 23.25 27.03
C PHE A 291 -5.92 24.38 25.99
N ASP A 292 -5.70 24.08 24.71
CA ASP A 292 -5.81 25.04 23.62
C ASP A 292 -7.30 25.22 23.27
N PRO A 293 -7.88 26.41 23.53
CA PRO A 293 -9.29 26.66 23.25
C PRO A 293 -9.62 26.59 21.75
N VAL A 294 -8.62 26.72 20.86
CA VAL A 294 -8.82 26.62 19.41
C VAL A 294 -9.07 25.16 19.00
N ASP A 295 -8.28 24.22 19.52
CA ASP A 295 -8.42 22.78 19.23
C ASP A 295 -9.76 22.26 19.79
N GLU A 296 -10.10 22.63 21.01
CA GLU A 296 -11.36 22.23 21.64
C GLU A 296 -12.58 22.74 20.85
N LYS A 297 -12.53 24.00 20.39
CA LYS A 297 -13.58 24.56 19.56
C LYS A 297 -13.69 23.84 18.21
N ALA A 298 -12.56 23.51 17.57
CA ALA A 298 -12.55 22.78 16.32
C ALA A 298 -13.22 21.40 16.46
N ARG A 299 -12.92 20.65 17.52
CA ARG A 299 -13.56 19.35 17.80
C ARG A 299 -15.06 19.46 18.00
N ARG A 300 -15.51 20.43 18.79
CA ARG A 300 -16.96 20.68 18.98
C ARG A 300 -17.65 21.01 17.65
N ILE A 301 -16.98 21.77 16.77
CA ILE A 301 -17.49 22.05 15.43
C ILE A 301 -17.58 20.78 14.59
N GLU A 302 -16.57 19.91 14.63
CA GLU A 302 -16.59 18.64 13.90
C GLU A 302 -17.74 17.73 14.35
N GLU A 303 -17.96 17.58 15.65
CA GLU A 303 -19.09 16.78 16.17
C GLU A 303 -20.45 17.29 15.66
N VAL A 304 -20.64 18.61 15.66
CA VAL A 304 -21.87 19.24 15.16
C VAL A 304 -21.97 19.08 13.63
N ALA A 305 -20.87 19.27 12.91
CA ALA A 305 -20.81 19.11 11.47
C ALA A 305 -21.12 17.67 11.05
N ASP A 306 -20.62 16.68 11.79
CA ASP A 306 -20.86 15.27 11.51
C ASP A 306 -22.32 14.88 11.78
N LYS A 307 -22.91 15.38 12.86
CA LYS A 307 -24.37 15.23 13.10
C LYS A 307 -25.20 15.84 11.97
N ALA A 308 -24.82 17.01 11.48
CA ALA A 308 -25.48 17.64 10.34
C ALA A 308 -25.30 16.82 9.05
N ARG A 309 -24.10 16.31 8.78
CA ARG A 309 -23.80 15.46 7.61
C ARG A 309 -24.55 14.13 7.66
N ALA A 310 -24.71 13.53 8.83
CA ALA A 310 -25.49 12.31 9.00
C ALA A 310 -26.98 12.51 8.67
N LYS A 311 -27.53 13.68 9.00
CA LYS A 311 -28.96 14.01 8.78
C LYS A 311 -29.26 14.55 7.38
N PHE A 312 -28.39 15.39 6.83
CA PHE A 312 -28.65 16.17 5.61
C PHE A 312 -27.72 15.81 4.45
N GLY A 313 -26.83 14.83 4.66
CA GLY A 313 -25.89 14.33 3.64
C GLY A 313 -24.50 14.97 3.71
N PRO A 314 -23.51 14.41 2.99
CA PRO A 314 -22.09 14.72 3.16
C PRO A 314 -21.69 16.15 2.79
N ARG A 315 -22.51 16.88 2.01
CA ARG A 315 -22.26 18.27 1.62
C ARG A 315 -22.95 19.30 2.50
N ALA A 316 -23.65 18.88 3.56
CA ALA A 316 -24.41 19.78 4.42
C ALA A 316 -23.51 20.81 5.13
N VAL A 317 -22.30 20.40 5.53
CA VAL A 317 -21.29 21.27 6.13
C VAL A 317 -19.94 20.99 5.48
N ILE A 318 -19.38 22.02 4.85
CA ILE A 318 -18.06 22.00 4.23
C ILE A 318 -17.22 23.17 4.76
N PRO A 319 -15.89 23.02 4.88
CA PRO A 319 -15.01 24.15 5.17
C PRO A 319 -15.23 25.29 4.17
N GLY A 320 -15.22 26.54 4.65
CA GLY A 320 -15.43 27.73 3.81
C GLY A 320 -14.45 27.83 2.62
N THR A 321 -13.22 27.35 2.79
CA THR A 321 -12.21 27.27 1.72
C THR A 321 -12.63 26.37 0.56
N LEU A 322 -13.55 25.42 0.79
CA LEU A 322 -14.10 24.52 -0.22
C LEU A 322 -15.43 25.02 -0.82
N ALA A 323 -16.08 26.02 -0.22
CA ALA A 323 -17.38 26.53 -0.66
C ALA A 323 -17.31 27.47 -1.88
N LEU A 324 -16.13 28.00 -2.20
CA LEU A 324 -15.91 28.95 -3.30
C LEU A 324 -15.43 28.27 -4.60
N ALA A 325 -15.84 27.03 -4.87
CA ALA A 325 -15.43 26.24 -6.03
C ALA A 325 -16.58 26.02 -7.02
#